data_AF-A0AB32TKU0-F1
#
_entry.id   AF-A0AB32TKU0-F1
#
_cell.length_a   1.000
_cell.length_b   1.000
_cell.length_c   1.000
_cell.angle_alpha   90.00
_cell.angle_beta   90.00
_cell.angle_gamma   90.00
#
_symmetry.space_group_name_H-M   'P 1'
#
loop_
_entity.id
_entity.type
_entity.pdbx_description
1 polymer ?
#
loop_
_entity_poly.entity_id
_entity_poly.type
_entity_poly.pdbx_seq_one_letter_code
_entity_poly.pdbx_strand_id
1 'polypeptide(L)'
;MDVKQWASSGNATASPVGGLQLSIETLSVSICQKKHYLYRQNDRNKRRQKITQKIAQEKKRLVAEIQRYNQQPNADPVDTNLVVQQLSNKAEEIMIWPWQEQNTDGVSIFTKKKLFDQVMLVSRLTEERQILVKEMIQHCQYLKDSIAKVQSLMATVSVWTQTGSYPNGFTEDGSKGLMCLLKKKTAGPQTETADCSMHV
;
A
#
# COMPACT_ATOMS: atom_id res chain seq x y z
N MET A 1 -28.29 -2.17 5.76
CA MET A 1 -27.96 -3.43 6.44
C MET A 1 -26.91 -3.15 7.49
N ASP A 2 -27.08 -3.67 8.70
CA ASP A 2 -26.07 -3.58 9.77
C ASP A 2 -24.95 -4.62 9.53
N VAL A 3 -23.69 -4.27 9.82
CA VAL A 3 -22.52 -5.13 9.59
C VAL A 3 -22.66 -6.46 10.35
N LYS A 4 -23.29 -6.43 11.53
CA LYS A 4 -23.60 -7.66 12.29
C LYS A 4 -24.57 -8.57 11.55
N GLN A 5 -25.63 -8.01 10.96
CA GLN A 5 -26.59 -8.81 10.18
C GLN A 5 -25.95 -9.43 8.93
N TRP A 6 -25.00 -8.73 8.29
CA TRP A 6 -24.25 -9.29 7.16
C TRP A 6 -23.36 -10.47 7.59
N ALA A 7 -22.60 -10.32 8.68
CA ALA A 7 -21.77 -11.41 9.22
C ALA A 7 -22.59 -12.63 9.70
N SER A 8 -23.81 -12.42 10.21
CA SER A 8 -24.70 -13.49 10.64
C SER A 8 -25.48 -14.17 9.51
N SER A 9 -25.61 -13.53 8.34
CA SER A 9 -26.31 -14.10 7.18
C SER A 9 -25.53 -15.18 6.44
N GLY A 10 -24.24 -15.36 6.78
CA GLY A 10 -23.40 -16.45 6.33
C GLY A 10 -23.62 -17.72 7.14
N ASN A 11 -24.81 -18.31 7.07
CA ASN A 11 -25.18 -19.55 7.76
C ASN A 11 -24.51 -20.79 7.12
N ALA A 12 -23.36 -20.64 6.47
CA ALA A 12 -22.64 -21.70 5.77
C ALA A 12 -22.22 -22.86 6.70
N THR A 13 -22.15 -22.62 8.01
CA THR A 13 -21.87 -23.67 9.00
C THR A 13 -23.05 -24.61 9.27
N ALA A 14 -24.26 -24.30 8.79
CA ALA A 14 -25.45 -25.13 9.03
C ALA A 14 -25.44 -26.46 8.24
N SER A 15 -24.62 -26.57 7.18
CA SER A 15 -24.47 -27.79 6.38
C SER A 15 -23.07 -28.39 6.57
N PRO A 16 -22.94 -29.73 6.70
CA PRO A 16 -21.64 -30.40 6.74
C PRO A 16 -20.73 -30.03 5.56
N VAL A 17 -21.31 -29.81 4.38
CA VAL A 17 -20.60 -29.40 3.16
C VAL A 17 -20.04 -27.98 3.30
N GLY A 18 -20.85 -27.04 3.79
CA GLY A 18 -20.43 -25.65 3.97
C GLY A 18 -19.34 -25.48 5.03
N GLY A 19 -19.35 -26.33 6.07
CA GLY A 19 -18.24 -26.41 7.04
C GLY A 19 -16.92 -26.84 6.39
N LEU A 20 -16.95 -27.81 5.48
CA LEU A 20 -15.76 -28.25 4.73
C LEU A 20 -15.28 -27.16 3.76
N GLN A 21 -16.19 -26.50 3.04
CA GLN A 21 -15.88 -25.40 2.12
C GLN A 21 -15.14 -24.26 2.84
N LEU A 22 -15.66 -23.81 3.99
CA LEU A 22 -15.02 -22.79 4.82
C LEU A 22 -13.65 -23.23 5.35
N SER A 23 -13.52 -24.49 5.76
CA SER A 23 -12.25 -25.08 6.23
C SER A 23 -11.20 -25.06 5.12
N ILE A 24 -11.58 -25.45 3.90
CA ILE A 24 -10.74 -25.46 2.69
C ILE A 24 -10.28 -24.03 2.33
N GLU A 25 -11.22 -23.07 2.28
CA GLU A 25 -10.92 -21.66 2.02
C GLU A 25 -9.98 -21.05 3.07
N THR A 26 -10.25 -21.32 4.35
CA THR A 26 -9.42 -20.79 5.44
C THR A 26 -7.99 -21.33 5.35
N LEU A 27 -7.84 -22.62 5.04
CA LEU A 27 -6.53 -23.25 4.88
C LEU A 27 -5.77 -22.69 3.68
N SER A 28 -6.43 -22.49 2.53
CA SER A 28 -5.74 -21.94 1.36
C SER A 28 -5.27 -20.50 1.58
N VAL A 29 -6.12 -19.64 2.15
CA VAL A 29 -5.75 -18.26 2.49
C VAL A 29 -4.60 -18.25 3.50
N SER A 30 -4.66 -19.09 4.53
CA SER A 30 -3.60 -19.24 5.53
C SER A 30 -2.24 -19.62 4.91
N ILE A 31 -2.25 -20.55 3.94
CA ILE A 31 -1.05 -20.98 3.20
C ILE A 31 -0.50 -19.82 2.38
N CYS A 32 -1.35 -19.12 1.62
CA CYS A 32 -0.95 -17.98 0.79
C CYS A 32 -0.33 -16.85 1.63
N GLN A 33 -0.95 -16.50 2.75
CA GLN A 33 -0.41 -15.50 3.69
C GLN A 33 0.96 -15.89 4.25
N LYS A 34 1.14 -17.15 4.66
CA LYS A 34 2.42 -17.65 5.17
C LYS A 34 3.50 -17.65 4.09
N LYS A 35 3.16 -17.99 2.84
CA LYS A 35 4.08 -17.92 1.69
C LYS A 35 4.50 -16.48 1.38
N HIS A 36 3.57 -15.53 1.42
CA HIS A 36 3.90 -14.11 1.27
C HIS A 36 4.85 -13.64 2.40
N TYR A 37 4.56 -14.00 3.65
CA TYR A 37 5.41 -13.67 4.80
C TYR A 37 6.80 -14.34 4.75
N LEU A 38 6.89 -15.55 4.18
CA LEU A 38 8.15 -16.27 4.00
C LEU A 38 9.15 -15.50 3.15
N TYR A 39 8.71 -14.69 2.19
CA TYR A 39 9.59 -13.95 1.28
C TYR A 39 9.67 -12.45 1.55
N ARG A 40 8.75 -11.86 2.31
CA ARG A 40 8.73 -10.42 2.60
C ARG A 40 9.94 -9.91 3.41
N GLN A 41 10.58 -10.78 4.20
CA GLN A 41 11.61 -10.37 5.16
C GLN A 41 12.93 -11.12 4.95
N ASN A 42 14.07 -10.42 5.07
CA ASN A 42 15.40 -11.04 5.20
C ASN A 42 15.56 -11.67 6.58
N ASP A 43 14.75 -12.70 6.85
CA ASP A 43 14.71 -13.37 8.15
C ASP A 43 15.80 -14.42 8.33
N ARG A 44 16.13 -14.65 9.61
CA ARG A 44 16.98 -15.77 10.04
C ARG A 44 16.45 -17.11 9.54
N ASN A 45 17.36 -17.98 9.09
CA ASN A 45 17.07 -19.33 8.55
C ASN A 45 16.13 -20.16 9.45
N LYS A 46 16.27 -20.09 10.78
CA LYS A 46 15.41 -20.82 11.73
C LYS A 46 13.92 -20.44 11.63
N ARG A 47 13.60 -19.15 11.47
CA ARG A 47 12.19 -18.70 11.36
C ARG A 47 11.61 -19.08 10.00
N ARG A 48 12.40 -18.94 8.92
CA ARG A 48 12.03 -19.44 7.59
C ARG A 48 11.69 -20.93 7.62
N GLN A 49 12.55 -21.75 8.24
CA GLN A 49 12.29 -23.20 8.38
C GLN A 49 10.98 -23.50 9.11
N LYS A 50 10.69 -22.83 10.23
CA LYS A 50 9.42 -23.00 10.97
C LYS A 50 8.20 -22.65 10.10
N ILE A 51 8.26 -21.56 9.35
CA ILE A 51 7.18 -21.15 8.43
C ILE A 51 7.01 -22.19 7.32
N THR A 52 8.10 -22.64 6.70
CA THR A 52 8.07 -23.68 5.65
C THR A 52 7.47 -24.98 6.16
N GLN A 53 7.84 -25.42 7.37
CA GLN A 53 7.25 -26.60 8.01
C GLN A 53 5.75 -26.42 8.24
N LYS A 54 5.33 -25.24 8.70
CA LYS A 54 3.91 -24.94 8.91
C LYS A 54 3.12 -24.94 7.60
N ILE A 55 3.68 -24.37 6.53
CA ILE A 55 3.10 -24.42 5.18
C ILE A 55 2.94 -25.88 4.72
N ALA A 56 3.96 -26.72 4.91
CA ALA A 56 3.88 -28.13 4.53
C ALA A 56 2.80 -28.89 5.31
N GLN A 57 2.65 -28.63 6.62
CA GLN A 57 1.58 -29.19 7.44
C GLN A 57 0.19 -28.74 6.97
N GLU A 58 0.02 -27.45 6.71
CA GLU A 58 -1.25 -26.90 6.23
C GLU A 58 -1.60 -27.40 4.83
N LYS A 59 -0.63 -27.59 3.93
CA LYS A 59 -0.85 -28.22 2.61
C LYS A 59 -1.36 -29.66 2.75
N LYS A 60 -0.76 -30.46 3.63
CA LYS A 60 -1.25 -31.83 3.90
C LYS A 60 -2.68 -31.83 4.44
N ARG A 61 -2.98 -30.91 5.37
CA ARG A 61 -4.33 -30.77 5.94
C ARG A 61 -5.35 -30.34 4.88
N LEU A 62 -4.98 -29.41 4.01
CA LEU A 62 -5.83 -28.95 2.90
C LEU A 62 -6.19 -30.11 1.97
N VAL A 63 -5.21 -30.91 1.57
CA VAL A 63 -5.43 -32.10 0.73
C VAL A 63 -6.41 -33.08 1.39
N ALA A 64 -6.24 -33.36 2.68
CA ALA A 64 -7.15 -34.23 3.42
C ALA A 64 -8.58 -33.66 3.49
N GLU A 65 -8.73 -32.34 3.66
CA GLU A 65 -10.04 -31.70 3.72
C GLU A 65 -10.75 -31.70 2.36
N ILE A 66 -10.00 -31.49 1.27
CA ILE A 66 -10.50 -31.63 -0.11
C ILE A 66 -10.97 -33.06 -0.37
N GLN A 67 -10.22 -34.07 0.06
CA GLN A 67 -10.64 -35.48 -0.07
C GLN A 67 -11.95 -35.75 0.67
N ARG A 68 -12.13 -35.21 1.88
CA ARG A 68 -13.39 -35.32 2.64
C ARG A 68 -14.55 -34.58 1.98
N TYR A 69 -14.27 -33.44 1.34
CA TYR A 69 -15.25 -32.68 0.57
C TYR A 69 -15.68 -33.42 -0.70
N ASN A 70 -14.73 -33.99 -1.45
CA ASN A 70 -15.02 -34.78 -2.65
C ASN A 70 -15.79 -36.09 -2.37
N GLN A 71 -15.82 -36.55 -1.11
CA GLN A 71 -16.65 -37.68 -0.69
C GLN A 71 -18.13 -37.31 -0.47
N GLN A 72 -18.48 -36.01 -0.51
CA GLN A 72 -19.85 -35.56 -0.31
C GLN A 72 -20.66 -35.77 -1.61
N PRO A 73 -21.89 -36.33 -1.54
CA PRO A 73 -22.64 -36.77 -2.71
C PRO A 73 -23.09 -35.65 -3.66
N ASN A 74 -23.15 -34.40 -3.20
CA ASN A 74 -23.62 -33.23 -3.96
C ASN A 74 -22.53 -32.16 -4.14
N ALA A 75 -21.25 -32.51 -3.95
CA ALA A 75 -20.15 -31.58 -4.08
C ALA A 75 -19.57 -31.59 -5.50
N ASP A 76 -19.31 -30.41 -6.06
CA ASP A 76 -18.53 -30.28 -7.29
C ASP A 76 -17.09 -30.74 -7.01
N PRO A 77 -16.56 -31.77 -7.72
CA PRO A 77 -15.28 -32.35 -7.39
C PRO A 77 -14.13 -31.35 -7.59
N VAL A 78 -13.23 -31.28 -6.61
CA VAL A 78 -12.02 -30.47 -6.66
C VAL A 78 -10.82 -31.34 -7.00
N ASP A 79 -10.10 -31.01 -8.07
CA ASP A 79 -8.83 -31.66 -8.41
C ASP A 79 -7.74 -31.27 -7.40
N THR A 80 -7.37 -32.24 -6.57
CA THR A 80 -6.35 -32.07 -5.52
C THR A 80 -4.96 -31.77 -6.11
N ASN A 81 -4.60 -32.39 -7.24
CA ASN A 81 -3.29 -32.20 -7.85
C ASN A 81 -3.15 -30.79 -8.43
N LEU A 82 -4.21 -30.31 -9.09
CA LEU A 82 -4.28 -28.93 -9.60
C LEU A 82 -4.11 -27.91 -8.47
N VAL A 83 -4.84 -28.07 -7.36
CA VAL A 83 -4.73 -27.19 -6.17
C VAL A 83 -3.31 -27.17 -5.61
N VAL A 84 -2.67 -28.34 -5.47
CA VAL A 84 -1.29 -28.44 -4.97
C VAL A 84 -0.30 -27.77 -5.92
N GLN A 85 -0.50 -27.90 -7.23
CA GLN A 85 0.33 -27.26 -8.25
C GLN A 85 0.16 -25.73 -8.20
N GLN A 86 -1.08 -25.23 -8.17
CA GLN A 86 -1.38 -23.80 -8.07
C GLN A 86 -0.77 -23.16 -6.83
N LEU A 87 -0.92 -23.80 -5.65
CA LEU A 87 -0.31 -23.32 -4.41
C LEU A 87 1.23 -23.30 -4.45
N SER A 88 1.83 -24.13 -5.30
CA SER A 88 3.29 -24.20 -5.48
C SER A 88 3.79 -23.14 -6.47
N ASN A 89 3.00 -22.84 -7.51
CA ASN A 89 3.30 -21.78 -8.47
C ASN A 89 3.29 -20.40 -7.79
N LYS A 90 4.22 -19.51 -8.16
CA LYS A 90 4.28 -18.14 -7.61
C LYS A 90 3.27 -17.18 -8.25
N ALA A 91 2.81 -17.47 -9.46
CA ALA A 91 2.16 -16.50 -10.34
C ALA A 91 0.68 -16.25 -10.04
N GLU A 92 -0.04 -17.25 -9.52
CA GLU A 92 -1.49 -17.14 -9.30
C GLU A 92 -1.78 -17.12 -7.80
N GLU A 93 -1.98 -15.93 -7.24
CA GLU A 93 -2.42 -15.76 -5.84
C GLU A 93 -3.91 -16.11 -5.65
N ILE A 94 -4.65 -16.24 -6.75
CA ILE A 94 -6.10 -16.32 -6.74
C ILE A 94 -6.50 -17.77 -7.03
N MET A 95 -6.96 -18.46 -5.99
CA MET A 95 -7.64 -19.75 -6.13
C MET A 95 -9.14 -19.51 -5.99
N ILE A 96 -9.89 -19.86 -7.02
CA ILE A 96 -11.34 -19.80 -7.04
C ILE A 96 -11.86 -21.22 -6.90
N TRP A 97 -12.72 -21.44 -5.93
CA TRP A 97 -13.31 -22.75 -5.69
C TRP A 97 -14.57 -22.94 -6.53
N PRO A 98 -14.92 -24.20 -6.91
CA PRO A 98 -16.10 -24.47 -7.75
C PRO A 98 -17.39 -23.86 -7.18
N TRP A 99 -17.59 -23.93 -5.85
CA TRP A 99 -18.77 -23.38 -5.18
C TRP A 99 -18.80 -21.84 -5.14
N GLN A 100 -17.71 -21.16 -5.49
CA GLN A 100 -17.64 -19.70 -5.62
C GLN A 100 -17.99 -19.24 -7.04
N GLU A 101 -17.92 -20.14 -8.03
CA GLU A 101 -18.19 -19.83 -9.43
C GLU A 101 -19.70 -19.87 -9.72
N GLN A 102 -20.47 -18.97 -9.11
CA GLN A 102 -21.85 -18.74 -9.49
C GLN A 102 -21.91 -17.67 -10.60
N ASN A 103 -21.73 -18.10 -11.85
CA ASN A 103 -21.84 -17.21 -13.02
C ASN A 103 -23.31 -17.06 -13.43
N THR A 104 -24.07 -16.20 -12.74
CA THR A 104 -25.47 -15.89 -13.14
C THR A 104 -25.57 -15.09 -14.44
N ASP A 105 -24.51 -14.37 -14.80
CA ASP A 105 -24.43 -13.43 -15.93
C ASP A 105 -23.49 -13.90 -17.05
N GLY A 106 -22.95 -15.12 -16.96
CA GLY A 106 -22.05 -15.70 -17.96
C GLY A 106 -20.62 -15.12 -17.99
N VAL A 107 -20.28 -14.19 -17.09
CA VAL A 107 -18.93 -13.61 -17.01
C VAL A 107 -18.12 -14.31 -15.93
N SER A 108 -16.95 -14.86 -16.30
CA SER A 108 -16.08 -15.54 -15.32
C SER A 108 -15.72 -14.63 -14.15
N ILE A 109 -15.70 -15.20 -12.95
CA ILE A 109 -15.28 -14.53 -11.72
C ILE A 109 -13.83 -14.01 -11.81
N PHE A 110 -12.96 -14.66 -12.58
CA PHE A 110 -11.61 -14.14 -12.89
C PHE A 110 -11.66 -12.81 -13.65
N THR A 111 -12.54 -12.69 -14.65
CA THR A 111 -12.73 -11.43 -15.39
C THR A 111 -13.26 -10.34 -14.47
N LYS A 112 -14.26 -10.65 -13.63
CA LYS A 112 -14.81 -9.70 -12.65
C LYS A 112 -13.75 -9.22 -11.67
N LYS A 113 -12.96 -10.14 -11.12
CA LYS A 113 -11.87 -9.80 -10.19
C LYS A 113 -10.79 -8.95 -10.87
N LYS A 114 -10.34 -9.32 -12.08
CA LYS A 114 -9.34 -8.55 -12.81
C LYS A 114 -9.81 -7.11 -13.06
N LEU A 115 -11.07 -6.93 -13.45
CA LEU A 115 -11.67 -5.62 -13.62
C LEU A 115 -11.75 -4.87 -12.29
N PHE A 116 -12.20 -5.52 -11.22
CA PHE A 116 -12.26 -4.94 -9.89
C PHE A 116 -10.87 -4.49 -9.41
N ASP A 117 -9.85 -5.33 -9.53
CA ASP A 117 -8.47 -5.00 -9.14
C ASP A 117 -7.94 -3.81 -9.95
N GLN A 118 -8.27 -3.70 -11.24
CA GLN A 118 -7.95 -2.52 -12.06
C GLN A 118 -8.66 -1.25 -11.57
N VAL A 119 -9.96 -1.33 -11.27
CA VAL A 119 -10.74 -0.20 -10.74
C VAL A 119 -10.18 0.23 -9.38
N MET A 120 -9.84 -0.72 -8.51
CA MET A 120 -9.23 -0.45 -7.21
C MET A 120 -7.86 0.20 -7.35
N LEU A 121 -7.03 -0.28 -8.29
CA LEU A 121 -5.73 0.32 -8.59
C LEU A 121 -5.88 1.78 -9.07
N VAL A 122 -6.79 2.04 -10.00
CA VAL A 122 -7.06 3.41 -10.49
C VAL A 122 -7.55 4.32 -9.36
N SER A 123 -8.43 3.80 -8.50
CA SER A 123 -8.94 4.55 -7.34
C SER A 123 -7.81 4.89 -6.36
N ARG A 124 -6.93 3.94 -6.08
CA ARG A 124 -5.75 4.13 -5.22
C ARG A 124 -4.77 5.15 -5.82
N LEU A 125 -4.48 5.06 -7.11
CA LEU A 125 -3.59 6.01 -7.78
C LEU A 125 -4.18 7.43 -7.81
N THR A 126 -5.49 7.54 -7.94
CA THR A 126 -6.20 8.83 -7.87
C THR A 126 -6.08 9.44 -6.48
N GLU A 127 -6.26 8.63 -5.42
CA GLU A 127 -6.04 9.04 -4.03
C GLU A 127 -4.59 9.52 -3.80
N GLU A 128 -3.61 8.72 -4.22
CA GLU A 128 -2.18 9.06 -4.07
C GLU A 128 -1.82 10.34 -4.83
N ARG A 129 -2.32 10.54 -6.04
CA ARG A 129 -2.13 11.79 -6.79
C ARG A 129 -2.63 13.01 -6.00
N GLN A 130 -3.81 12.92 -5.39
CA GLN A 130 -4.36 14.02 -4.59
C GLN A 130 -3.52 14.31 -3.36
N ILE A 131 -2.99 13.28 -2.69
CA ILE A 131 -2.08 13.43 -1.54
C ILE A 131 -0.82 14.15 -1.97
N LEU A 132 -0.16 13.68 -3.04
CA LEU A 132 1.08 14.29 -3.55
C LEU A 132 0.90 15.75 -3.95
N VAL A 133 -0.20 16.09 -4.61
CA VAL A 133 -0.51 17.49 -4.97
C VAL A 133 -0.66 18.36 -3.73
N LYS A 134 -1.35 17.87 -2.69
CA LYS A 134 -1.50 18.60 -1.42
C LYS A 134 -0.15 18.83 -0.73
N GLU A 135 0.67 17.78 -0.65
CA GLU A 135 2.01 17.87 -0.05
C GLU A 135 2.91 18.84 -0.83
N MET A 136 2.84 18.82 -2.17
CA MET A 136 3.59 19.75 -3.01
C MET A 136 3.16 21.20 -2.78
N ILE A 137 1.85 21.47 -2.70
CA ILE A 137 1.32 22.81 -2.41
C ILE A 137 1.82 23.29 -1.04
N GLN A 138 1.75 22.44 -0.02
CA GLN A 138 2.24 22.76 1.33
C GLN A 138 3.74 23.06 1.31
N HIS A 139 4.53 22.25 0.60
CA HIS A 139 5.97 22.48 0.46
C HIS A 139 6.27 23.80 -0.27
N CYS A 140 5.56 24.10 -1.36
CA CYS A 140 5.69 25.38 -2.06
C CYS A 140 5.32 26.58 -1.17
N GLN A 141 4.25 26.46 -0.37
CA GLN A 141 3.87 27.50 0.60
C GLN A 141 4.95 27.70 1.66
N TYR A 142 5.45 26.61 2.25
CA TYR A 142 6.56 26.66 3.19
C TYR A 142 7.80 27.35 2.62
N LEU A 143 8.16 27.04 1.37
CA LEU A 143 9.29 27.69 0.69
C LEU A 143 9.04 29.18 0.45
N LYS A 144 7.82 29.57 0.03
CA LYS A 144 7.44 30.99 -0.12
C LYS A 144 7.55 31.74 1.20
N ASP A 145 7.04 31.17 2.29
CA ASP A 145 7.14 31.78 3.63
C ASP A 145 8.59 31.89 4.10
N SER A 146 9.41 30.87 3.82
CA SER A 146 10.84 30.88 4.13
C SER A 146 11.58 31.98 3.37
N ILE A 147 11.28 32.16 2.08
CA ILE A 147 11.84 33.24 1.26
C ILE A 147 11.40 34.61 1.80
N ALA A 148 10.12 34.79 2.14
CA ALA A 148 9.61 36.04 2.70
C ALA A 148 10.31 36.40 4.03
N LYS A 149 10.56 35.41 4.90
CA LYS A 149 11.33 35.60 6.14
C LYS A 149 12.77 36.03 5.86
N VAL A 150 13.43 35.41 4.88
CA VAL A 150 14.80 35.80 4.49
C VAL A 150 14.83 37.20 3.89
N GLN A 151 13.85 37.57 3.05
CA GLN A 151 13.73 38.92 2.49
C GLN A 151 13.49 39.99 3.57
N SER A 152 12.64 39.69 4.55
CA SER A 152 12.41 40.56 5.71
C SER A 152 13.69 40.75 6.53
N LEU A 153 14.45 39.68 6.79
CA LEU A 153 15.76 39.78 7.44
C LEU A 153 16.75 40.61 6.61
N MET A 154 16.78 40.43 5.29
CA MET A 154 17.63 41.24 4.41
C MET A 154 17.28 42.72 4.48
N ALA A 155 15.99 43.08 4.46
CA ALA A 155 15.55 44.46 4.57
C ALA A 155 16.00 45.07 5.92
N THR A 156 15.84 44.34 7.02
CA THR A 156 16.29 44.77 8.35
C THR A 156 17.79 45.04 8.39
N VAL A 157 18.61 44.12 7.87
CA VAL A 157 20.08 44.30 7.86
C VAL A 157 20.49 45.44 6.91
N SER A 158 19.79 45.62 5.78
CA SER A 158 19.99 46.78 4.90
C SER A 158 19.78 48.11 5.63
N VAL A 159 18.77 48.21 6.49
CA VAL A 159 18.54 49.41 7.32
C VAL A 159 19.71 49.65 8.27
N TRP A 160 20.25 48.63 8.92
CA TRP A 160 21.42 48.78 9.80
C TRP A 160 22.63 49.33 9.04
N THR A 161 22.89 48.83 7.83
CA THR A 161 24.00 49.30 7.00
C THR A 161 23.80 50.72 6.47
N GLN A 162 22.57 51.17 6.25
CA GLN A 162 22.27 52.53 5.77
C GLN A 162 22.30 53.56 6.91
N THR A 163 21.83 53.18 8.09
CA THR A 163 21.77 54.06 9.27
C THR A 163 23.07 54.10 10.06
N GLY A 164 23.97 53.13 9.84
CA GLY A 164 25.17 52.94 10.67
C GLY A 164 24.83 52.50 12.11
N SER A 165 23.58 52.14 12.40
CA SER A 165 23.13 51.70 13.71
C SER A 165 23.00 50.18 13.74
N TYR A 166 23.85 49.53 14.53
CA TYR A 166 23.94 48.07 14.59
C TYR A 166 23.44 47.57 15.94
N PRO A 167 22.27 46.90 16.01
CA PRO A 167 21.73 46.40 17.26
C PRO A 167 22.51 45.17 17.76
N ASN A 168 22.32 44.81 19.04
CA ASN A 168 22.78 43.53 19.62
C ASN A 168 24.28 43.23 19.48
N GLY A 169 25.13 44.26 19.38
CA GLY A 169 26.59 44.09 19.22
C GLY A 169 27.01 43.67 17.80
N PHE A 170 26.13 43.77 16.80
CA PHE A 170 26.54 43.62 15.40
C PHE A 170 27.59 44.69 15.05
N THR A 171 28.55 44.31 14.22
CA THR A 171 29.49 45.24 13.59
C THR A 171 29.08 45.51 12.15
N GLU A 172 29.63 46.55 11.54
CA GLU A 172 29.45 46.83 10.11
C GLU A 172 29.86 45.63 9.24
N ASP A 173 31.05 45.08 9.47
CA ASP A 173 31.57 43.94 8.71
C ASP A 173 30.73 42.68 8.94
N GLY A 174 30.27 42.44 10.18
CA GLY A 174 29.36 41.36 10.50
C GLY A 174 28.03 41.48 9.75
N SER A 175 27.50 42.70 9.63
CA SER A 175 26.25 42.98 8.90
C SER A 175 26.43 42.80 7.38
N LYS A 176 27.55 43.26 6.82
CA LYS A 176 27.90 43.01 5.40
C LYS A 176 28.06 41.51 5.11
N GLY A 177 28.72 40.77 6.00
CA GLY A 177 28.87 39.32 5.91
C GLY A 177 27.52 38.60 5.95
N LEU A 178 26.64 38.96 6.88
CA LEU A 178 25.29 38.42 6.96
C LEU A 178 24.47 38.71 5.69
N MET A 179 24.53 39.94 5.16
CA MET A 179 23.88 40.27 3.88
C MET A 179 24.37 39.42 2.72
N CYS A 180 25.68 39.14 2.66
CA CYS A 180 26.25 38.26 1.65
C CYS A 180 25.67 36.84 1.76
N LEU A 181 25.59 36.28 2.98
CA LEU A 181 25.02 34.96 3.24
C LEU A 181 23.53 34.88 2.90
N LEU A 182 22.74 35.90 3.27
CA LEU A 182 21.31 35.95 2.96
C LEU A 182 21.08 36.04 1.45
N LYS A 183 21.83 36.89 0.75
CA LYS A 183 21.79 36.96 -0.73
C LYS A 183 22.15 35.64 -1.38
N LYS A 184 23.18 34.95 -0.89
CA LYS A 184 23.56 33.61 -1.37
C LYS A 184 22.43 32.59 -1.14
N LYS A 185 21.73 32.66 -0.02
CA LYS A 185 20.61 31.78 0.31
C LYS A 185 19.38 32.04 -0.56
N THR A 186 19.10 33.30 -0.93
CA THR A 186 18.03 33.64 -1.88
C THR A 186 18.40 33.39 -3.33
N ALA A 187 19.69 33.39 -3.66
CA ALA A 187 20.23 33.07 -4.98
C ALA A 187 20.38 31.55 -5.24
N GLY A 188 19.72 30.71 -4.42
CA GLY A 188 19.62 29.26 -4.67
C GLY A 188 19.11 28.97 -6.10
N PRO A 189 19.34 27.76 -6.63
CA PRO A 189 19.39 27.50 -8.06
C PRO A 189 18.09 27.88 -8.77
N GLN A 190 18.07 29.07 -9.37
CA GLN A 190 16.97 29.57 -10.19
C GLN A 190 16.92 28.91 -11.58
N THR A 191 17.53 27.73 -11.76
CA THR A 191 17.53 27.03 -13.05
C THR A 191 16.46 25.95 -13.19
N GLU A 192 15.56 25.72 -12.23
CA GLU A 192 14.62 24.58 -12.39
C GLU A 192 13.19 24.70 -11.83
N THR A 193 12.73 25.86 -11.34
CA THR A 193 11.35 25.99 -10.79
C THR A 193 10.40 26.88 -11.59
N ALA A 194 10.74 27.22 -12.83
CA ALA A 194 9.85 28.01 -13.70
C ALA A 194 8.68 27.19 -14.30
N ASP A 195 8.61 25.87 -14.10
CA ASP A 195 7.59 25.03 -14.75
C ASP A 195 6.71 24.23 -13.79
N CYS A 196 6.27 24.87 -12.71
CA CYS A 196 5.12 24.39 -11.93
C CYS A 196 3.88 25.23 -12.24
N SER A 197 3.58 25.37 -13.53
CA SER A 197 2.26 25.72 -14.03
C SER A 197 1.66 24.49 -14.72
N MET A 198 1.60 23.38 -13.98
CA MET A 198 0.76 22.26 -14.41
C MET A 198 -0.70 22.73 -14.32
N HIS A 199 -1.23 23.05 -15.49
CA HIS A 199 -2.66 23.19 -15.71
C HIS A 199 -3.36 21.91 -15.24
N VAL A 200 -4.43 22.11 -14.49
CA VAL A 200 -5.37 21.09 -13.99
C VAL A 200 -5.99 20.32 -15.15
#